data_AF-A0A3C0XIW7-F1
#
_entry.id   AF-A0A3C0XIW7-F1
#
_cell.length_a   1.000
_cell.length_b   1.000
_cell.length_c   1.000
_cell.angle_alpha   90.00
_cell.angle_beta   90.00
_cell.angle_gamma   90.00
#
_symmetry.space_group_name_H-M   'P 1'
#
loop_
_entity.id
_entity.type
_entity.pdbx_description
1 polymer ?
#
loop_
_entity_poly.entity_id
_entity_poly.type
_entity_poly.pdbx_seq_one_letter_code
_entity_poly.pdbx_strand_id
1 'polypeptide(L)'
;MIRARRVLLGIAAVLVLVGCDSPAPRSEAPVRRLVYVTHIGAANGEAIVIARVDGTQGHRLTSGFEPRISPDGRWVAFFRCPRCRPDSVGARVDLYAVASEGGKPRLLVRDARLAEWAPNSKTILTEHAAALVAVSLAGERRTLARGRDFSADFSPDGQTIVFDRPRHGSVLCGGGAELVTVPVDGGRVRLLTSNGAFPVWRARSIAFRRGVQPRCGVHTIWVVRPDGSGVRAVVPRLPRDVTQAGE
;
A
#
# COMPACT_ATOMS: atom_id res chain seq x y z
N MET A 1 -35.52 41.32 -58.53
CA MET A 1 -36.45 40.56 -57.67
C MET A 1 -36.77 39.25 -58.37
N ILE A 2 -36.49 38.09 -57.76
CA ILE A 2 -37.24 36.82 -57.86
C ILE A 2 -36.55 35.80 -56.95
N ARG A 3 -37.36 35.11 -56.14
CA ARG A 3 -37.02 34.18 -55.05
C ARG A 3 -36.64 32.78 -55.56
N ALA A 4 -35.87 32.08 -54.74
CA ALA A 4 -35.53 30.66 -54.83
C ALA A 4 -36.73 29.70 -54.72
N ARG A 5 -36.59 28.52 -55.34
CA ARG A 5 -37.29 27.28 -54.93
C ARG A 5 -36.28 26.13 -54.85
N ARG A 6 -36.37 25.38 -53.75
CA ARG A 6 -35.60 24.17 -53.43
C ARG A 6 -36.19 22.95 -54.16
N VAL A 7 -35.34 21.99 -54.51
CA VAL A 7 -35.73 20.59 -54.73
C VAL A 7 -34.75 19.72 -53.93
N LEU A 8 -35.29 18.93 -52.99
CA LEU A 8 -34.57 17.85 -52.31
C LEU A 8 -34.67 16.58 -53.16
N LEU A 9 -33.53 15.94 -53.45
CA LEU A 9 -33.48 14.53 -53.86
C LEU A 9 -33.02 13.69 -52.66
N GLY A 10 -33.85 12.72 -52.26
CA GLY A 10 -33.47 11.67 -51.32
C GLY A 10 -32.82 10.51 -52.07
N ILE A 11 -31.70 10.01 -51.55
CA ILE A 11 -31.08 8.76 -51.99
C ILE A 11 -31.25 7.75 -50.86
N ALA A 12 -31.98 6.68 -51.13
CA ALA A 12 -32.05 5.51 -50.26
C ALA A 12 -30.85 4.61 -50.55
N ALA A 13 -30.00 4.38 -49.56
CA ALA A 13 -28.93 3.39 -49.63
C ALA A 13 -29.39 2.11 -48.91
N VAL A 14 -29.50 1.01 -49.67
CA VAL A 14 -29.71 -0.34 -49.13
C VAL A 14 -28.32 -0.89 -48.75
N LEU A 15 -28.07 -1.03 -47.45
CA LEU A 15 -26.87 -1.66 -46.90
C LEU A 15 -27.12 -3.16 -46.74
N VAL A 16 -26.39 -3.98 -47.48
CA VAL A 16 -26.34 -5.43 -47.28
C VAL A 16 -25.32 -5.71 -46.17
N LEU A 17 -25.81 -6.15 -45.01
CA LEU A 17 -24.96 -6.58 -43.90
C LEU A 17 -24.57 -8.05 -44.11
N VAL A 18 -23.31 -8.30 -44.49
CA VAL A 18 -22.68 -9.60 -44.29
C VAL A 18 -22.07 -9.58 -42.89
N GLY A 19 -22.80 -10.13 -41.93
CA GLY A 19 -22.32 -10.31 -40.56
C GLY A 19 -21.33 -11.47 -40.47
N CYS A 20 -20.03 -11.17 -40.43
CA CYS A 20 -19.08 -12.08 -39.78
C CYS A 20 -19.11 -11.76 -38.29
N ASP A 21 -19.83 -12.60 -37.56
CA ASP A 21 -19.91 -12.63 -36.10
C ASP A 21 -18.52 -12.92 -35.53
N SER A 22 -17.74 -11.87 -35.30
CA SER A 22 -16.53 -11.96 -34.50
C SER A 22 -16.93 -11.76 -33.05
N PRO A 23 -16.87 -12.79 -32.18
CA PRO A 23 -17.14 -12.58 -30.77
C PRO A 23 -16.14 -11.57 -30.24
N ALA A 24 -16.65 -10.49 -29.65
CA ALA A 24 -15.82 -9.49 -28.99
C ALA A 24 -14.83 -10.18 -28.04
N PRO A 25 -13.54 -9.77 -27.99
CA PRO A 25 -12.58 -10.38 -27.09
C PRO A 25 -13.14 -10.30 -25.67
N ARG A 26 -13.39 -11.46 -25.06
CA ARG A 26 -13.74 -11.53 -23.63
C ARG A 26 -12.62 -10.80 -22.89
N SER A 27 -12.97 -9.76 -22.14
CA SER A 27 -12.01 -9.05 -21.30
C SER A 27 -11.32 -10.10 -20.42
N GLU A 28 -10.05 -10.37 -20.70
CA GLU A 28 -9.27 -11.30 -19.91
C GLU A 28 -9.28 -10.80 -18.47
N ALA A 29 -9.70 -11.67 -17.53
CA ALA A 29 -9.73 -11.28 -16.13
C ALA A 29 -8.32 -10.80 -15.74
N PRO A 30 -8.19 -9.71 -14.96
CA PRO A 30 -6.87 -9.15 -14.65
C PRO A 30 -6.00 -10.24 -14.03
N VAL A 31 -4.83 -10.48 -14.64
CA VAL A 31 -3.86 -11.47 -14.17
C VAL A 31 -3.44 -11.10 -12.75
N ARG A 32 -3.91 -11.88 -11.78
CA ARG A 32 -3.54 -11.68 -10.37
C ARG A 32 -2.16 -12.27 -10.15
N ARG A 33 -1.28 -11.48 -9.53
CA ARG A 33 0.10 -11.86 -9.25
C ARG A 33 0.37 -11.82 -7.75
N LEU A 34 1.27 -12.69 -7.29
CA LEU A 34 1.86 -12.62 -5.96
C LEU A 34 3.35 -12.28 -6.10
N VAL A 35 3.90 -11.61 -5.09
CA VAL A 35 5.33 -11.31 -4.99
C VAL A 35 5.82 -11.78 -3.62
N TYR A 36 6.94 -12.49 -3.58
CA TYR A 36 7.45 -13.12 -2.38
C TYR A 36 8.98 -13.20 -2.38
N VAL A 37 9.56 -13.43 -1.21
CA VAL A 37 10.99 -13.65 -1.03
C VAL A 37 11.27 -15.14 -0.95
N THR A 38 12.34 -15.59 -1.60
CA THR A 38 12.86 -16.96 -1.47
C THR A 38 14.39 -16.94 -1.39
N HIS A 39 14.98 -17.90 -0.69
CA HIS A 39 16.43 -18.13 -0.69
C HIS A 39 16.79 -19.01 -1.90
N ILE A 40 17.51 -18.45 -2.88
CA ILE A 40 17.91 -19.22 -4.07
C ILE A 40 19.31 -19.80 -3.85
N GLY A 41 19.39 -20.88 -3.08
CA GLY A 41 20.64 -21.60 -2.78
C GLY A 41 21.59 -20.85 -1.84
N ALA A 42 22.62 -21.56 -1.36
CA ALA A 42 23.54 -21.05 -0.34
C ALA A 42 24.39 -19.83 -0.78
N ALA A 43 24.53 -19.61 -2.09
CA ALA A 43 25.40 -18.56 -2.64
C ALA A 43 24.68 -17.32 -3.20
N ASN A 44 23.38 -17.37 -3.50
CA ASN A 44 22.72 -16.28 -4.27
C ASN A 44 21.83 -15.33 -3.45
N GLY A 45 21.84 -15.45 -2.12
CA GLY A 45 21.09 -14.56 -1.22
C GLY A 45 19.57 -14.60 -1.42
N GLU A 46 18.87 -13.65 -0.79
CA GLU A 46 17.43 -13.47 -0.94
C GLU A 46 17.06 -12.95 -2.34
N ALA A 47 16.07 -13.58 -2.95
CA ALA A 47 15.51 -13.20 -4.23
C ALA A 47 14.04 -12.85 -4.09
N ILE A 48 13.64 -11.77 -4.75
CA ILE A 48 12.24 -11.42 -4.96
C ILE A 48 11.77 -12.11 -6.23
N VAL A 49 10.72 -12.91 -6.09
CA VAL A 49 10.08 -13.67 -7.17
C VAL A 49 8.67 -13.13 -7.38
N ILE A 50 8.27 -13.04 -8.64
CA ILE A 50 6.89 -12.75 -9.04
C ILE A 50 6.32 -13.96 -9.75
N ALA A 51 5.07 -14.32 -9.41
CA ALA A 51 4.36 -15.46 -9.95
C ALA A 51 2.87 -15.13 -10.12
N ARG A 52 2.14 -15.95 -10.87
CA ARG A 52 0.67 -15.94 -10.84
C ARG A 52 0.19 -16.41 -9.46
N VAL A 53 -1.00 -15.99 -9.06
CA VAL A 53 -1.59 -16.40 -7.77
C VAL A 53 -1.81 -17.90 -7.62
N ASP A 54 -1.89 -18.64 -8.74
CA ASP A 54 -1.95 -20.11 -8.75
C ASP A 54 -0.57 -20.78 -8.58
N GLY A 55 0.50 -19.99 -8.38
CA GLY A 55 1.87 -20.45 -8.23
C GLY A 55 2.62 -20.73 -9.54
N THR A 56 1.96 -20.59 -10.69
CA THR A 56 2.59 -20.81 -12.00
C THR A 56 3.36 -19.59 -12.50
N GLN A 57 4.22 -19.80 -13.49
CA GLN A 57 5.02 -18.75 -14.15
C GLN A 57 5.89 -17.91 -13.19
N GLY A 58 6.34 -18.53 -12.10
CA GLY A 58 7.27 -17.90 -11.16
C GLY A 58 8.64 -17.65 -11.81
N HIS A 59 9.13 -16.42 -11.71
CA HIS A 59 10.50 -16.09 -12.12
C HIS A 59 11.13 -15.07 -11.17
N ARG A 60 12.46 -15.12 -11.06
CA ARG A 60 13.23 -14.16 -10.27
C ARG A 60 13.09 -12.77 -10.90
N LEU A 61 12.61 -11.81 -10.11
CA LEU A 61 12.46 -10.42 -10.51
C LEU A 61 13.73 -9.61 -10.20
N THR A 62 14.24 -9.74 -8.97
CA THR A 62 15.39 -8.97 -8.46
C THR A 62 15.90 -9.58 -7.14
N SER A 63 16.93 -9.00 -6.54
CA SER A 63 17.34 -9.26 -5.15
C SER A 63 16.93 -8.12 -4.22
N GLY A 64 16.52 -8.49 -3.00
CA GLY A 64 16.01 -7.60 -1.95
C GLY A 64 15.01 -8.34 -1.04
N PHE A 65 14.33 -7.59 -0.17
CA PHE A 65 13.37 -8.13 0.78
C PHE A 65 12.14 -7.23 0.96
N GLU A 66 11.13 -7.75 1.66
CA GLU A 66 9.82 -7.12 1.93
C GLU A 66 9.15 -6.50 0.68
N PRO A 67 8.95 -7.27 -0.40
CA PRO A 67 8.35 -6.74 -1.61
C PRO A 67 6.88 -6.36 -1.38
N ARG A 68 6.44 -5.31 -2.09
CA ARG A 68 5.06 -4.84 -2.16
C ARG A 68 4.72 -4.54 -3.61
N ILE A 69 3.70 -5.22 -4.14
CA ILE A 69 3.19 -4.94 -5.50
C ILE A 69 2.25 -3.73 -5.48
N SER A 70 2.33 -2.86 -6.49
CA SER A 70 1.43 -1.73 -6.65
C SER A 70 -0.01 -2.20 -6.94
N PRO A 71 -1.03 -1.40 -6.60
CA PRO A 71 -2.44 -1.75 -6.87
C PRO A 71 -2.74 -2.09 -8.33
N ASP A 72 -2.08 -1.41 -9.29
CA ASP A 72 -2.19 -1.69 -10.73
C ASP A 72 -1.37 -2.91 -11.20
N GLY A 73 -0.60 -3.54 -10.30
CA GLY A 73 0.23 -4.70 -10.59
C GLY A 73 1.51 -4.41 -11.39
N ARG A 74 1.78 -3.15 -11.76
CA ARG A 74 2.86 -2.79 -12.69
C ARG A 74 4.22 -2.54 -12.04
N TRP A 75 4.25 -2.33 -10.73
CA TRP A 75 5.47 -2.02 -9.99
C TRP A 75 5.60 -2.89 -8.75
N VAL A 76 6.84 -3.17 -8.37
CA VAL A 76 7.20 -3.78 -7.10
C VAL A 76 8.14 -2.83 -6.36
N ALA A 77 7.70 -2.37 -5.19
CA ALA A 77 8.55 -1.67 -4.22
C ALA A 77 9.19 -2.69 -3.30
N PHE A 78 10.44 -2.47 -2.91
CA PHE A 78 11.18 -3.40 -2.07
C PHE A 78 12.40 -2.73 -1.43
N PHE A 79 12.97 -3.37 -0.41
CA PHE A 79 14.16 -2.89 0.25
C PHE A 79 15.42 -3.63 -0.20
N ARG A 80 16.53 -2.90 -0.20
CA ARG A 80 17.88 -3.46 -0.26
C ARG A 80 18.69 -2.89 0.88
N CYS A 81 19.67 -3.67 1.33
CA CYS A 81 20.64 -3.17 2.28
C CYS A 81 22.08 -3.35 1.78
N PRO A 82 22.52 -2.52 0.83
CA PRO A 82 23.88 -2.62 0.26
C PRO A 82 24.97 -2.32 1.29
N ARG A 83 24.61 -1.71 2.42
CA ARG A 83 25.51 -1.28 3.50
C ARG A 83 25.31 -2.09 4.80
N CYS A 84 24.44 -3.11 4.79
CA CYS A 84 24.25 -3.97 5.97
C CYS A 84 25.45 -4.89 6.18
N ARG A 85 25.82 -5.09 7.44
CA ARG A 85 26.55 -6.29 7.85
C ARG A 85 25.54 -7.35 8.33
N PRO A 86 25.88 -8.65 8.30
CA PRO A 86 24.98 -9.74 8.67
C PRO A 86 24.36 -9.64 10.08
N ASP A 87 24.97 -8.86 10.97
CA ASP A 87 24.64 -8.67 12.38
C ASP A 87 23.97 -7.31 12.68
N SER A 88 23.69 -6.50 11.66
CA SER A 88 23.21 -5.12 11.84
C SER A 88 21.72 -5.05 12.17
N VAL A 89 21.37 -5.10 13.46
CA VAL A 89 20.02 -4.78 13.94
C VAL A 89 19.73 -3.29 13.72
N GLY A 90 18.58 -2.97 13.12
CA GLY A 90 18.16 -1.59 12.85
C GLY A 90 18.89 -0.92 11.68
N ALA A 91 19.50 -1.72 10.79
CA ALA A 91 20.23 -1.22 9.64
C ALA A 91 19.37 -0.32 8.75
N ARG A 92 20.02 0.69 8.16
CA ARG A 92 19.39 1.61 7.21
C ARG A 92 19.22 0.89 5.88
N VAL A 93 17.98 0.70 5.48
CA VAL A 93 17.61 0.04 4.23
C VAL A 93 17.24 1.09 3.19
N ASP A 94 17.52 0.81 1.94
CA ASP A 94 17.25 1.70 0.82
C ASP A 94 15.99 1.18 0.10
N LEU A 95 15.04 2.08 -0.18
CA LEU A 95 13.79 1.78 -0.89
C LEU A 95 14.01 1.85 -2.40
N TYR A 96 13.69 0.76 -3.08
CA TYR A 96 13.74 0.63 -4.53
C TYR A 96 12.36 0.37 -5.13
N ALA A 97 12.23 0.62 -6.42
CA ALA A 97 11.12 0.14 -7.23
C ALA A 97 11.63 -0.48 -8.54
N VAL A 98 10.94 -1.51 -9.02
CA VAL A 98 11.18 -2.16 -10.32
C VAL A 98 9.84 -2.44 -11.00
N ALA A 99 9.80 -2.45 -12.33
CA ALA A 99 8.60 -2.87 -13.04
C ALA A 99 8.34 -4.36 -12.80
N SER A 100 7.08 -4.77 -12.72
CA SER A 100 6.70 -6.17 -12.47
C SER A 100 7.09 -7.13 -13.60
N GLU A 101 7.31 -6.60 -14.81
CA GLU A 101 7.84 -7.36 -15.96
C GLU A 101 9.37 -7.48 -15.93
N GLY A 102 10.03 -6.92 -14.91
CA GLY A 102 11.48 -6.91 -14.77
C GLY A 102 12.15 -5.60 -15.22
N GLY A 103 13.44 -5.69 -15.50
CA GLY A 103 14.29 -4.52 -15.82
C GLY A 103 15.11 -4.04 -14.62
N LYS A 104 15.77 -2.88 -14.79
CA LYS A 104 16.71 -2.34 -13.79
C LYS A 104 15.95 -1.68 -12.64
N PRO A 105 16.15 -2.10 -11.38
CA PRO A 105 15.55 -1.40 -10.24
C PRO A 105 16.11 0.00 -10.06
N ARG A 106 15.25 0.96 -9.72
CA ARG A 106 15.62 2.33 -9.37
C ARG A 106 15.61 2.54 -7.85
N LEU A 107 16.60 3.28 -7.36
CA LEU A 107 16.61 3.78 -5.99
C LEU A 107 15.62 4.94 -5.88
N LEU A 108 14.68 4.87 -4.93
CA LEU A 108 13.73 5.94 -4.65
C LEU A 108 14.16 6.77 -3.44
N VAL A 109 14.52 6.11 -2.34
CA VAL A 109 14.85 6.76 -1.07
C VAL A 109 15.96 5.99 -0.38
N ARG A 110 17.00 6.69 0.08
CA ARG A 110 18.00 6.10 0.97
C ARG A 110 17.55 6.16 2.41
N ASP A 111 17.97 5.19 3.21
CA ASP A 111 17.66 5.14 4.64
C ASP A 111 16.15 5.29 4.91
N ALA A 112 15.37 4.53 4.16
CA ALA A 112 13.93 4.45 4.24
C ALA A 112 13.49 3.38 5.25
N ARG A 113 12.25 3.51 5.73
CA ARG A 113 11.52 2.48 6.47
C ARG A 113 10.07 2.54 6.00
N LEU A 114 9.31 1.45 6.08
CA LEU A 114 7.95 1.38 5.54
C LEU A 114 7.88 1.57 4.00
N ALA A 115 7.05 0.77 3.35
CA ALA A 115 6.74 0.92 1.93
C ALA A 115 5.27 0.58 1.73
N GLU A 116 4.41 1.60 1.70
CA GLU A 116 2.97 1.44 1.46
C GLU A 116 2.57 2.14 0.17
N TRP A 117 1.94 1.42 -0.76
CA TRP A 117 1.53 1.99 -2.04
C TRP A 117 0.25 2.80 -1.89
N ALA A 118 0.23 3.98 -2.51
CA ALA A 118 -1.00 4.71 -2.71
C ALA A 118 -1.91 3.97 -3.72
N PRO A 119 -3.25 4.09 -3.60
CA PRO A 119 -4.19 3.52 -4.56
C PRO A 119 -3.93 3.92 -6.02
N ASN A 120 -3.31 5.08 -6.25
CA ASN A 120 -2.97 5.59 -7.57
C ASN A 120 -1.78 4.88 -8.24
N SER A 121 -1.10 3.94 -7.57
CA SER A 121 0.13 3.25 -8.01
C SER A 121 1.32 4.16 -8.38
N LYS A 122 1.15 5.47 -8.14
CA LYS A 122 2.02 6.64 -8.34
C LYS A 122 3.04 6.88 -7.22
N THR A 123 2.58 6.61 -6.01
CA THR A 123 3.14 7.18 -4.78
C THR A 123 3.33 6.09 -3.74
N ILE A 124 4.37 6.21 -2.92
CA ILE A 124 4.67 5.32 -1.81
C ILE A 124 4.80 6.15 -0.54
N LEU A 125 4.19 5.71 0.57
CA LEU A 125 4.52 6.19 1.91
C LEU A 125 5.73 5.46 2.45
N THR A 126 6.65 6.25 2.99
CA THR A 126 7.84 5.77 3.65
C THR A 126 8.22 6.71 4.77
N GLU A 127 8.89 6.22 5.79
CA GLU A 127 9.59 7.02 6.77
C GLU A 127 11.01 7.28 6.28
N HIS A 128 11.40 8.55 6.26
CA HIS A 128 12.73 8.99 5.91
C HIS A 128 13.12 10.19 6.78
N ALA A 129 14.35 10.19 7.30
CA ALA A 129 14.90 11.30 8.09
C ALA A 129 13.98 11.77 9.24
N ALA A 130 13.40 10.82 10.00
CA ALA A 130 12.46 11.10 11.09
C ALA A 130 11.22 11.89 10.64
N ALA A 131 10.68 11.51 9.49
CA ALA A 131 9.44 12.03 8.97
C ALA A 131 8.70 10.96 8.17
N LEU A 132 7.37 10.98 8.24
CA LEU A 132 6.51 10.29 7.28
C LEU A 132 6.48 11.12 6.00
N VAL A 133 6.85 10.52 4.88
CA VAL A 133 6.93 11.17 3.58
C VAL A 133 6.17 10.38 2.51
N ALA A 134 5.47 11.11 1.65
CA ALA A 134 4.95 10.57 0.39
C ALA A 134 5.98 10.79 -0.71
N VAL A 135 6.32 9.73 -1.45
CA VAL A 135 7.34 9.76 -2.50
C VAL A 135 6.74 9.26 -3.81
N SER A 136 6.84 10.07 -4.86
CA SER A 136 6.41 9.65 -6.20
C SER A 136 7.46 8.76 -6.85
N LEU A 137 7.03 7.96 -7.81
CA LEU A 137 7.95 7.18 -8.65
C LEU A 137 8.98 8.06 -9.39
N ALA A 138 8.66 9.32 -9.68
CA ALA A 138 9.58 10.28 -10.27
C ALA A 138 10.63 10.83 -9.27
N GLY A 139 10.50 10.51 -7.98
CA GLY A 139 11.42 10.94 -6.92
C GLY A 139 11.00 12.22 -6.19
N GLU A 140 9.85 12.79 -6.53
CA GLU A 140 9.29 13.93 -5.79
C GLU A 140 8.87 13.49 -4.40
N ARG A 141 9.08 14.34 -3.39
CA ARG A 141 8.81 14.01 -1.99
C ARG A 141 8.01 15.11 -1.29
N ARG A 142 7.10 14.70 -0.41
CA ARG A 142 6.35 15.59 0.47
C ARG A 142 6.39 15.06 1.90
N THR A 143 6.76 15.92 2.86
CA THR A 143 6.69 15.61 4.29
C THR A 143 5.27 15.80 4.82
N LEU A 144 4.76 14.78 5.50
CA LEU A 144 3.39 14.74 6.04
C LEU A 144 3.37 14.91 7.55
N ALA A 145 4.35 14.33 8.25
CA ALA A 145 4.51 14.42 9.68
C ALA A 145 5.98 14.25 10.07
N ARG A 146 6.38 14.84 11.21
CA ARG A 146 7.69 14.61 11.83
C ARG A 146 7.56 13.63 12.99
N GLY A 147 8.53 12.75 13.17
CA GLY A 147 8.49 11.68 14.16
C GLY A 147 9.21 10.42 13.66
N ARG A 148 9.05 9.31 14.36
CA ARG A 148 9.65 8.02 14.01
C ARG A 148 8.67 6.91 14.33
N ASP A 149 8.95 5.74 13.77
CA ASP A 149 8.27 4.48 14.05
C ASP A 149 6.77 4.55 13.67
N PHE A 150 6.50 5.19 12.53
CA PHE A 150 5.16 5.30 11.99
C PHE A 150 4.66 3.97 11.41
N SER A 151 3.41 3.63 11.69
CA SER A 151 2.58 2.80 10.83
C SER A 151 1.54 3.69 10.15
N ALA A 152 1.37 3.54 8.86
CA ALA A 152 0.48 4.39 8.08
C ALA A 152 -0.21 3.60 6.96
N ASP A 153 -1.38 4.08 6.56
CA ASP A 153 -2.13 3.57 5.42
C ASP A 153 -2.89 4.70 4.71
N PHE A 154 -3.17 4.50 3.42
CA PHE A 154 -3.97 5.42 2.62
C PHE A 154 -5.46 5.11 2.75
N SER A 155 -6.29 6.15 2.70
CA SER A 155 -7.70 6.00 2.38
C SER A 155 -7.86 5.38 0.99
N PRO A 156 -8.97 4.65 0.72
CA PRO A 156 -9.18 3.99 -0.58
C PRO A 156 -9.17 4.93 -1.80
N ASP A 157 -9.53 6.19 -1.60
CA ASP A 157 -9.48 7.25 -2.63
C ASP A 157 -8.10 7.91 -2.78
N GLY A 158 -7.14 7.54 -1.91
CA GLY A 158 -5.78 8.08 -1.88
C GLY A 158 -5.67 9.53 -1.42
N GLN A 159 -6.74 10.16 -0.93
CA GLN A 159 -6.77 11.57 -0.56
C GLN A 159 -6.39 11.83 0.90
N THR A 160 -6.45 10.81 1.75
CA THR A 160 -6.19 10.90 3.18
C THR A 160 -5.23 9.80 3.60
N ILE A 161 -4.44 10.07 4.62
CA ILE A 161 -3.53 9.11 5.24
C ILE A 161 -3.95 8.99 6.69
N VAL A 162 -4.08 7.75 7.17
CA VAL A 162 -4.12 7.47 8.60
C VAL A 162 -2.73 7.03 9.03
N PHE A 163 -2.28 7.49 10.19
CA PHE A 163 -1.07 6.98 10.80
C PHE A 163 -1.18 7.02 12.32
N ASP A 164 -0.39 6.19 12.99
CA ASP A 164 -0.22 6.32 14.43
C ASP A 164 0.88 7.32 14.75
N ARG A 165 0.59 8.20 15.70
CA ARG A 165 1.51 9.20 16.22
C ARG A 165 1.93 8.77 17.63
N PRO A 166 3.14 8.23 17.79
CA PRO A 166 3.63 7.83 19.10
C PRO A 166 3.60 8.99 20.09
N ARG A 167 3.08 8.74 21.29
CA ARG A 167 3.26 9.62 22.46
C ARG A 167 4.40 9.06 23.32
N HIS A 168 4.51 9.51 24.57
CA HIS A 168 5.51 9.00 25.51
C HIS A 168 5.31 7.50 25.80
N GLY A 169 6.34 6.69 25.55
CA GLY A 169 6.36 5.26 25.83
C GLY A 169 6.38 4.39 24.57
N SER A 170 6.52 3.08 24.74
CA SER A 170 6.56 2.13 23.62
C SER A 170 5.17 1.84 23.05
N VAL A 171 5.03 1.94 21.72
CA VAL A 171 3.81 1.54 20.98
C VAL A 171 3.47 0.05 21.18
N LEU A 172 4.47 -0.78 21.49
CA LEU A 172 4.32 -2.21 21.80
C LEU A 172 3.77 -2.45 23.22
N CYS A 173 4.03 -1.55 24.15
CA CYS A 173 3.61 -1.68 25.55
C CYS A 173 2.32 -0.91 25.86
N GLY A 174 1.60 -0.45 24.84
CA GLY A 174 0.40 0.34 25.03
C GLY A 174 0.68 1.76 25.52
N GLY A 175 1.86 2.32 25.23
CA GLY A 175 2.25 3.72 25.50
C GLY A 175 1.42 4.78 24.75
N GLY A 176 0.19 4.45 24.36
CA GLY A 176 -0.80 5.38 23.81
C GLY A 176 -0.31 6.11 22.57
N ALA A 177 -0.15 5.41 21.45
CA ALA A 177 -0.10 6.11 20.17
C ALA A 177 -1.48 6.71 19.88
N GLU A 178 -1.48 7.94 19.37
CA GLU A 178 -2.70 8.53 18.82
C GLU A 178 -2.92 8.01 17.42
N LEU A 179 -4.15 7.64 17.10
CA LEU A 179 -4.52 7.40 15.73
C LEU A 179 -5.02 8.70 15.11
N VAL A 180 -4.36 9.15 14.05
CA VAL A 180 -4.64 10.45 13.43
C VAL A 180 -4.76 10.32 11.91
N THR A 181 -5.41 11.30 11.28
CA THR A 181 -5.46 11.43 9.82
C THR A 181 -4.91 12.77 9.35
N VAL A 182 -4.39 12.79 8.12
CA VAL A 182 -3.91 13.99 7.42
C VAL A 182 -4.24 13.88 5.93
N PRO A 183 -4.60 14.98 5.24
CA PRO A 183 -4.71 14.94 3.79
C PRO A 183 -3.38 14.57 3.12
N VAL A 184 -3.43 13.83 2.01
CA VAL A 184 -2.24 13.46 1.22
C VAL A 184 -1.47 14.70 0.76
N ASP A 185 -2.20 15.79 0.50
CA ASP A 185 -1.62 17.04 0.08
C ASP A 185 -0.96 17.84 1.22
N GLY A 186 -1.00 17.30 2.44
CA GLY A 186 -0.63 18.03 3.65
C GLY A 186 -1.80 18.85 4.18
N GLY A 187 -1.63 19.37 5.39
CA GLY A 187 -2.65 20.17 6.06
C GLY A 187 -2.84 19.77 7.51
N ARG A 188 -4.04 20.02 8.04
CA ARG A 188 -4.34 19.83 9.46
C ARG A 188 -4.51 18.35 9.80
N VAL A 189 -3.78 17.92 10.82
CA VAL A 189 -3.93 16.59 11.44
C VAL A 189 -5.23 16.53 12.26
N ARG A 190 -5.99 15.45 12.11
CA ARG A 190 -7.21 15.16 12.88
C ARG A 190 -6.99 13.93 13.77
N LEU A 191 -7.31 14.06 15.06
CA LEU A 191 -7.32 12.93 15.99
C LEU A 191 -8.56 12.06 15.80
N LEU A 192 -8.38 10.74 15.70
CA LEU A 192 -9.47 9.74 15.70
C LEU A 192 -9.63 9.08 17.07
N THR A 193 -8.52 8.70 17.70
CA THR A 193 -8.49 8.12 19.06
C THR A 193 -7.13 8.34 19.72
N SER A 194 -7.10 8.42 21.06
CA SER A 194 -5.88 8.60 21.85
C SER A 194 -5.13 7.31 22.19
N ASN A 195 -5.66 6.15 21.79
CA ASN A 195 -5.04 4.85 21.99
C ASN A 195 -5.33 3.95 20.78
N GLY A 196 -4.46 4.03 19.77
CA GLY A 196 -4.53 3.21 18.57
C GLY A 196 -3.23 3.26 17.77
N ALA A 197 -2.82 2.10 17.26
CA ALA A 197 -1.61 1.91 16.46
C ALA A 197 -1.84 0.93 15.32
N PHE A 198 -0.90 0.84 14.37
CA PHE A 198 -0.95 -0.10 13.23
C PHE A 198 -2.28 -0.05 12.47
N PRO A 199 -2.69 1.13 11.96
CA PRO A 199 -3.95 1.26 11.26
C PRO A 199 -3.92 0.54 9.90
N VAL A 200 -5.08 0.05 9.50
CA VAL A 200 -5.37 -0.40 8.13
C VAL A 200 -6.71 0.21 7.73
N TRP A 201 -6.72 0.98 6.64
CA TRP A 201 -7.89 1.68 6.13
C TRP A 201 -8.56 0.86 5.03
N ARG A 202 -9.80 0.44 5.27
CA ARG A 202 -10.62 -0.27 4.27
C ARG A 202 -12.01 0.33 4.17
N ALA A 203 -12.35 0.77 2.96
CA ALA A 203 -13.64 1.36 2.62
C ALA A 203 -14.05 2.47 3.63
N ARG A 204 -15.07 2.21 4.45
CA ARG A 204 -15.67 3.16 5.39
C ARG A 204 -15.18 3.00 6.83
N SER A 205 -14.11 2.24 7.05
CA SER A 205 -13.59 1.96 8.39
C SER A 205 -12.07 1.84 8.41
N ILE A 206 -11.49 2.17 9.56
CA ILE A 206 -10.08 1.98 9.87
C ILE A 206 -10.02 0.95 10.98
N ALA A 207 -9.41 -0.20 10.70
CA ALA A 207 -9.05 -1.18 11.71
C ALA A 207 -7.73 -0.76 12.35
N PHE A 208 -7.57 -0.97 13.66
CA PHE A 208 -6.35 -0.61 14.36
C PHE A 208 -6.15 -1.49 15.60
N ARG A 209 -4.89 -1.56 16.03
CA ARG A 209 -4.48 -2.23 17.25
C ARG A 209 -4.66 -1.29 18.44
N ARG A 210 -5.29 -1.76 19.51
CA ARG A 210 -5.42 -1.04 20.78
C ARG A 210 -4.75 -1.81 21.91
N GLY A 211 -3.85 -1.13 22.65
CA GLY A 211 -3.20 -1.70 23.83
C GLY A 211 -4.12 -1.71 25.04
N VAL A 212 -4.03 -2.77 25.84
CA VAL A 212 -4.77 -2.91 27.10
C VAL A 212 -3.84 -2.54 28.26
N GLN A 213 -3.94 -1.31 28.77
CA GLN A 213 -3.18 -0.92 29.95
C GLN A 213 -3.72 -1.61 31.22
N PRO A 214 -2.87 -1.98 32.19
CA PRO A 214 -1.40 -1.80 32.23
C PRO A 214 -0.61 -2.97 31.59
N ARG A 215 -1.27 -3.88 30.85
CA ARG A 215 -0.64 -5.11 30.34
C ARG A 215 0.09 -4.86 29.02
N CYS A 216 1.42 -4.81 29.07
CA CYS A 216 2.28 -4.81 27.89
C CYS A 216 2.06 -6.07 27.04
N GLY A 217 2.12 -5.94 25.71
CA GLY A 217 1.98 -7.07 24.77
C GLY A 217 0.55 -7.59 24.58
N VAL A 218 -0.42 -7.16 25.41
CA VAL A 218 -1.83 -7.52 25.22
C VAL A 218 -2.50 -6.48 24.33
N HIS A 219 -2.89 -6.93 23.15
CA HIS A 219 -3.50 -6.09 22.13
C HIS A 219 -4.85 -6.63 21.69
N THR A 220 -5.75 -5.71 21.35
CA THR A 220 -7.08 -6.01 20.81
C THR A 220 -7.26 -5.31 19.47
N ILE A 221 -8.15 -5.83 18.63
CA ILE A 221 -8.46 -5.24 17.32
C ILE A 221 -9.73 -4.42 17.45
N TRP A 222 -9.66 -3.17 17.01
CA TRP A 222 -10.75 -2.19 17.04
C TRP A 222 -10.97 -1.62 15.64
N VAL A 223 -12.14 -1.05 15.44
CA VAL A 223 -12.48 -0.27 14.25
C VAL A 223 -13.01 1.11 14.63
N VAL A 224 -12.75 2.09 13.78
CA VAL A 224 -13.28 3.45 13.85
C VAL A 224 -13.66 3.93 12.46
N ARG A 225 -14.66 4.80 12.34
CA ARG A 225 -14.97 5.46 11.06
C ARG A 225 -13.96 6.58 10.75
N PRO A 226 -13.78 6.97 9.48
CA PRO A 226 -12.92 8.09 9.10
C PRO A 226 -13.21 9.43 9.80
N ASP A 227 -14.45 9.62 10.25
CA ASP A 227 -14.86 10.80 11.02
C ASP A 227 -14.57 10.69 12.54
N GLY A 228 -13.95 9.59 12.99
CA GLY A 228 -13.66 9.33 14.40
C GLY A 228 -14.85 8.73 15.18
N SER A 229 -16.03 8.61 14.57
CA SER A 229 -17.19 8.01 15.20
C SER A 229 -17.14 6.48 15.19
N GLY A 230 -17.97 5.85 16.02
CA GLY A 230 -18.18 4.40 15.96
C GLY A 230 -16.97 3.56 16.37
N VAL A 231 -16.13 4.07 17.26
CA VAL A 231 -15.02 3.31 17.86
C VAL A 231 -15.59 2.09 18.60
N ARG A 232 -15.27 0.88 18.14
CA ARG A 232 -15.72 -0.37 18.78
C ARG A 232 -14.72 -1.50 18.61
N ALA A 233 -14.72 -2.45 19.55
CA ALA A 233 -13.92 -3.66 19.44
C ALA A 233 -14.47 -4.58 18.34
N VAL A 234 -13.56 -5.23 17.61
CA VAL A 234 -13.86 -6.37 16.72
C VAL A 234 -13.47 -7.67 17.41
N VAL A 235 -12.28 -7.70 18.02
CA VAL A 235 -11.79 -8.82 18.82
C VAL A 235 -11.45 -8.28 20.22
N PRO A 236 -12.41 -8.34 21.17
CA PRO A 236 -12.24 -7.75 22.51
C PRO A 236 -11.30 -8.56 23.40
N ARG A 237 -11.11 -9.85 23.10
CA ARG A 237 -10.08 -10.74 23.68
C ARG A 237 -9.60 -11.68 22.59
N LEU A 238 -8.29 -11.84 22.45
CA LEU A 238 -7.74 -12.90 21.61
C LEU A 238 -8.07 -14.26 22.25
N PRO A 239 -8.46 -15.27 21.47
CA PRO A 239 -8.65 -16.63 21.96
C PRO A 239 -7.40 -17.15 22.68
N ARG A 240 -7.56 -17.95 23.74
CA ARG A 240 -6.44 -18.40 24.59
C ARG A 240 -5.37 -19.18 23.80
N ASP A 241 -5.83 -19.96 22.84
CA ASP A 241 -5.07 -20.73 21.85
C ASP A 241 -4.20 -19.88 20.92
N VAL A 242 -4.54 -18.60 20.70
CA VAL A 242 -3.72 -17.66 19.92
C VAL A 242 -2.72 -16.91 20.82
N THR A 243 -3.01 -16.80 22.12
CA THR A 243 -2.18 -16.06 23.09
C THR A 243 -1.16 -16.89 23.84
N GLN A 244 -1.11 -18.21 23.62
CA GLN A 244 -0.13 -19.07 24.28
C GLN A 244 1.25 -18.85 23.62
N ALA A 245 1.95 -17.81 24.08
CA ALA A 245 3.40 -17.87 24.14
C ALA A 245 3.75 -19.08 25.02
N GLY A 246 4.64 -19.94 24.52
CA GLY A 246 5.02 -21.20 25.16
C GLY A 246 5.34 -21.04 26.64
N GLU A 247 4.89 -22.03 27.42
CA GLU A 247 5.48 -22.36 28.72
C GLU A 247 6.92 -22.87 28.53
#